data_AF-A0A562R2T6-F1
#
_entry.id   AF-A0A562R2T6-F1
#
_cell.length_a   1.000
_cell.length_b   1.000
_cell.length_c   1.000
_cell.angle_alpha   90.00
_cell.angle_beta   90.00
_cell.angle_gamma   90.00
#
_symmetry.space_group_name_H-M   'P 1'
#
loop_
_entity.id
_entity.type
_entity.pdbx_description
1 polymer ?
#
loop_
_entity_poly.entity_id
_entity_poly.type
_entity_poly.pdbx_seq_one_letter_code
_entity_poly.pdbx_strand_id
1 'polypeptide(L)'
;MEDHVRALYLVLCRGPVGETFNIGGHNEKRNLEVVETICDLLEEMAPENPNSLKSGTPHGFRCLIRFVTDRPGHDLRYAMDASKIERDLGWKPEESFETGLRKTVRWYLDHEDWWKRVLNGAYRLERLGCEGRGGQRHDNERQAPFQDHGDSAGICG
;
A
#
# COMPACT_ATOMS: atom_id res chain seq x y z
N MET A 1 -11.02 7.37 6.77
CA MET A 1 -11.25 6.19 7.65
C MET A 1 -12.43 6.45 8.58
N GLU A 2 -12.48 7.59 9.26
CA GLU A 2 -13.52 7.95 10.23
C GLU A 2 -14.95 7.84 9.66
N ASP A 3 -15.20 8.32 8.44
CA ASP A 3 -16.50 8.16 7.78
C ASP A 3 -16.93 6.71 7.58
N HIS A 4 -15.97 5.83 7.28
CA HIS A 4 -16.25 4.40 7.16
C HIS A 4 -16.62 3.82 8.53
N VAL A 5 -15.90 4.17 9.60
CA VAL A 5 -16.23 3.73 10.96
C VAL A 5 -17.62 4.21 11.39
N ARG A 6 -17.97 5.47 11.10
CA ARG A 6 -19.31 6.02 11.33
C ARG A 6 -20.39 5.22 10.58
N ALA A 7 -20.13 4.88 9.32
CA ALA A 7 -21.06 4.08 8.51
C ALA A 7 -21.26 2.68 9.11
N LEU A 8 -20.17 2.00 9.50
CA LEU A 8 -20.22 0.68 10.12
C LEU A 8 -20.99 0.72 11.44
N TYR A 9 -20.73 1.72 12.28
CA TYR A 9 -21.44 1.90 13.53
C TYR A 9 -22.95 2.15 13.29
N LEU A 10 -23.29 2.98 12.30
CA LEU A 10 -24.67 3.25 11.94
C LEU A 10 -25.40 1.98 11.45
N VAL A 11 -24.76 1.18 10.58
CA VAL A 11 -25.30 -0.10 10.12
C VAL A 11 -25.45 -1.08 11.28
N LEU A 12 -24.47 -1.15 12.19
CA LEU A 12 -24.55 -2.02 13.38
C LEU A 12 -25.73 -1.65 14.28
N CYS A 13 -25.97 -0.35 14.51
CA CYS A 13 -26.99 0.10 15.44
C CYS A 13 -28.40 0.20 14.84
N ARG A 14 -28.52 0.46 13.53
CA ARG A 14 -29.80 0.80 12.88
C ARG A 14 -30.08 0.01 11.60
N GLY A 15 -29.12 -0.75 11.10
CA GLY A 15 -29.28 -1.57 9.90
C GLY A 15 -30.25 -2.73 10.14
N PRO A 16 -31.18 -3.00 9.20
CA PRO A 16 -32.02 -4.19 9.28
C PRO A 16 -31.18 -5.47 9.17
N VAL A 17 -31.54 -6.50 9.93
CA VAL A 17 -30.87 -7.81 9.88
C VAL A 17 -31.07 -8.44 8.51
N GLY A 18 -29.99 -8.96 7.92
CA GLY A 18 -30.00 -9.61 6.60
C GLY A 18 -29.79 -8.66 5.42
N GLU A 19 -29.69 -7.35 5.65
CA GLU A 19 -29.44 -6.38 4.61
C GLU A 19 -27.94 -6.13 4.39
N THR A 20 -27.57 -5.90 3.11
CA THR A 20 -26.22 -5.49 2.70
C THR A 20 -26.22 -4.02 2.30
N PHE A 21 -25.24 -3.26 2.77
CA PHE A 21 -25.05 -1.84 2.44
C PHE A 21 -23.66 -1.60 1.87
N ASN A 22 -23.59 -0.95 0.70
CA ASN A 22 -22.35 -0.41 0.18
C ASN A 22 -22.01 0.89 0.91
N ILE A 23 -20.73 1.08 1.25
CA ILE A 23 -20.22 2.28 1.92
C ILE A 23 -19.18 2.92 1.00
N GLY A 24 -19.40 4.17 0.62
CA GLY A 24 -18.51 4.90 -0.29
C GLY A 24 -18.85 6.38 -0.37
N GLY A 25 -17.84 7.20 -0.65
CA GLY A 25 -17.97 8.67 -0.65
C GLY A 25 -18.20 9.31 -2.02
N HIS A 26 -18.52 8.54 -3.07
CA HIS A 26 -18.61 9.03 -4.46
C HIS A 26 -17.37 9.80 -4.95
N ASN A 27 -16.18 9.36 -4.53
CA ASN A 27 -14.91 10.04 -4.79
C ASN A 27 -14.04 9.25 -5.79
N GLU A 28 -14.53 9.04 -7.01
CA GLU A 28 -13.71 8.44 -8.07
C GLU A 28 -12.57 9.40 -8.47
N LYS A 29 -11.32 8.94 -8.35
CA LYS A 29 -10.12 9.68 -8.74
C LYS A 29 -9.14 8.71 -9.41
N ARG A 30 -8.41 9.17 -10.42
CA ARG A 30 -7.31 8.39 -11.00
C ARG A 30 -6.12 8.39 -10.05
N ASN A 31 -5.34 7.31 -10.03
CA ASN A 31 -4.14 7.21 -9.18
C ASN A 31 -3.18 8.39 -9.39
N LEU A 32 -3.00 8.84 -10.65
CA LEU A 32 -2.15 9.99 -10.95
C LEU A 32 -2.66 11.27 -10.29
N GLU A 33 -3.97 11.52 -10.31
CA GLU A 33 -4.58 12.70 -9.68
C GLU A 33 -4.38 12.68 -8.16
N VAL A 34 -4.47 11.51 -7.54
CA VAL A 34 -4.19 11.35 -6.10
C VAL A 34 -2.74 11.71 -5.80
N VAL A 35 -1.78 11.16 -6.56
CA VAL A 35 -0.35 11.40 -6.36
C VAL A 35 0.00 12.87 -6.58
N GLU A 36 -0.53 13.49 -7.64
CA GLU A 36 -0.32 14.92 -7.90
C GLU A 36 -0.89 15.79 -6.78
N THR A 37 -2.08 15.46 -6.26
CA THR A 37 -2.67 16.18 -5.13
C THR A 37 -1.80 16.04 -3.87
N ILE A 38 -1.20 14.87 -3.62
CA ILE A 38 -0.25 14.68 -2.51
C ILE A 38 0.99 15.55 -2.71
N CYS A 39 1.57 15.58 -3.92
CA CYS A 39 2.72 16.44 -4.21
C CYS A 39 2.41 17.92 -3.92
N ASP A 40 1.24 18.40 -4.35
CA ASP A 40 0.84 19.80 -4.13
C ASP A 40 0.64 20.10 -2.63
N LEU A 41 0.07 19.16 -1.87
CA LEU A 41 -0.06 19.30 -0.41
C LEU A 41 1.30 19.32 0.30
N LEU A 42 2.28 18.56 -0.20
CA LEU A 42 3.63 18.55 0.36
C LEU A 42 4.39 19.85 0.04
N GLU A 43 4.18 20.48 -1.11
CA GLU A 43 4.74 21.81 -1.39
C GLU A 43 4.26 22.85 -0.37
N GLU A 44 3.01 22.74 0.08
CA GLU A 44 2.43 23.63 1.10
C GLU A 44 2.96 23.30 2.50
N MET A 45 2.96 22.01 2.88
CA MET A 45 3.17 21.58 4.27
C MET A 45 4.62 21.24 4.62
N ALA A 46 5.43 20.89 3.63
CA ALA A 46 6.84 20.53 3.81
C ALA A 46 7.77 21.35 2.88
N PRO A 47 7.69 22.69 2.91
CA PRO A 47 8.45 23.56 2.02
C PRO A 47 9.97 23.42 2.15
N GLU A 48 10.46 23.03 3.33
CA GLU A 48 11.89 22.88 3.61
C GLU A 48 12.46 21.53 3.11
N ASN A 49 11.62 20.65 2.55
CA ASN A 49 12.09 19.38 2.01
C ASN A 49 12.98 19.62 0.79
N PRO A 50 14.11 18.92 0.64
CA PRO A 50 15.01 19.10 -0.51
C PRO A 50 14.35 18.92 -1.88
N ASN A 51 13.27 18.12 -1.96
CA ASN A 51 12.54 17.89 -3.21
C ASN A 51 11.49 18.98 -3.50
N SER A 52 11.26 19.94 -2.60
CA SER A 52 10.26 20.99 -2.82
C SER A 52 10.70 21.97 -3.91
N LEU A 53 9.74 22.72 -4.45
CA LEU A 53 10.00 23.84 -5.35
C LEU A 53 10.86 24.92 -4.67
N LYS A 54 10.66 25.14 -3.37
CA LYS A 54 11.39 26.19 -2.62
C LYS A 54 12.86 25.85 -2.42
N SER A 55 13.21 24.56 -2.40
CA SER A 55 14.61 24.11 -2.39
C SER A 55 15.30 24.21 -3.76
N GLY A 56 14.59 24.69 -4.79
CA GLY A 56 15.12 24.85 -6.15
C GLY A 56 15.07 23.57 -6.99
N THR A 57 14.37 22.53 -6.53
CA THR A 57 14.20 21.29 -7.28
C THR A 57 13.27 21.52 -8.48
N PRO A 58 13.72 21.25 -9.72
CA PRO A 58 12.85 21.37 -10.89
C PRO A 58 11.62 20.48 -10.76
N HIS A 59 10.43 21.06 -10.96
CA HIS A 59 9.13 20.40 -10.82
C HIS A 59 8.76 19.93 -9.40
N GLY A 60 9.54 20.29 -8.37
CA GLY A 60 9.21 20.02 -6.97
C GLY A 60 9.01 18.53 -6.68
N PHE A 61 8.10 18.19 -5.75
CA PHE A 61 7.80 16.80 -5.42
C PHE A 61 7.32 15.97 -6.61
N ARG A 62 6.72 16.59 -7.63
CA ARG A 62 6.22 15.90 -8.82
C ARG A 62 7.37 15.30 -9.66
N CYS A 63 8.61 15.76 -9.50
CA CYS A 63 9.77 15.17 -10.17
C CYS A 63 10.04 13.71 -9.76
N LEU A 64 9.48 13.27 -8.63
CA LEU A 64 9.62 11.92 -8.10
C LEU A 64 8.65 10.91 -8.73
N ILE A 65 7.67 11.37 -9.52
CA ILE A 65 6.69 10.50 -10.15
C ILE A 65 7.37 9.64 -11.21
N ARG A 66 7.25 8.31 -11.07
CA ARG A 66 7.77 7.32 -12.03
C ARG A 66 6.68 6.34 -12.42
N PHE A 67 6.49 6.18 -13.73
CA PHE A 67 5.64 5.13 -14.28
C PHE A 67 6.38 3.79 -14.22
N VAL A 68 5.69 2.76 -13.76
CA VAL A 68 6.21 1.40 -13.66
C VAL A 68 5.29 0.45 -14.42
N THR A 69 5.82 -0.71 -14.85
CA THR A 69 5.03 -1.76 -15.52
C THR A 69 3.78 -2.07 -14.71
N ASP A 70 2.62 -2.23 -15.34
CA ASP A 70 1.38 -2.44 -14.59
C ASP A 70 1.34 -3.82 -13.88
N ARG A 71 0.48 -3.97 -12.87
CA ARG A 71 0.27 -5.25 -12.20
C ARG A 71 -0.57 -6.19 -13.08
N PRO A 72 -0.22 -7.48 -13.23
CA PRO A 72 -1.08 -8.44 -13.91
C PRO A 72 -2.47 -8.49 -13.24
N GLY A 73 -3.54 -8.38 -14.03
CA GLY A 73 -4.91 -8.37 -13.50
C GLY A 73 -5.33 -7.09 -12.79
N HIS A 74 -4.76 -5.93 -13.14
CA HIS A 74 -5.19 -4.65 -12.59
C HIS A 74 -6.62 -4.30 -13.02
N ASP A 75 -7.55 -4.30 -12.05
CA ASP A 75 -8.86 -3.68 -12.25
C ASP A 75 -8.73 -2.18 -12.49
N LEU A 76 -9.23 -1.70 -13.63
CA LEU A 76 -9.03 -0.33 -14.09
C LEU A 76 -9.89 0.70 -13.36
N ARG A 77 -11.04 0.28 -12.82
CA ARG A 77 -12.01 1.19 -12.20
C ARG A 77 -12.82 0.46 -11.14
N TYR A 78 -12.86 1.04 -9.95
CA TYR A 78 -13.84 0.69 -8.92
C TYR A 78 -14.77 1.87 -8.70
N ALA A 79 -16.06 1.60 -8.81
CA ALA A 79 -17.14 2.52 -8.51
C ALA A 79 -18.12 1.80 -7.60
N MET A 80 -18.53 2.43 -6.50
CA MET A 80 -19.52 1.89 -5.58
C MET A 80 -20.70 2.84 -5.48
N ASP A 81 -21.89 2.29 -5.66
CA ASP A 81 -23.14 3.00 -5.41
C ASP A 81 -23.53 2.87 -3.93
N ALA A 82 -23.43 4.00 -3.21
CA ALA A 82 -23.80 4.12 -1.80
C ALA A 82 -25.22 4.69 -1.59
N SER A 83 -26.04 4.78 -2.65
CA SER A 83 -27.38 5.39 -2.57
C SER A 83 -28.31 4.65 -1.61
N LYS A 84 -28.10 3.33 -1.41
CA LYS A 84 -28.90 2.53 -0.48
C LYS A 84 -28.73 2.97 0.98
N ILE A 85 -27.49 3.10 1.45
CA ILE A 85 -27.24 3.49 2.85
C ILE A 85 -27.63 4.94 3.11
N GLU A 86 -27.50 5.81 2.10
CA GLU A 86 -27.98 7.19 2.16
C GLU A 86 -29.51 7.23 2.31
N ARG A 87 -30.24 6.51 1.46
CA ARG A 87 -31.71 6.50 1.48
C ARG A 87 -32.27 5.86 2.75
N ASP A 88 -31.74 4.69 3.12
CA ASP A 88 -32.36 3.86 4.16
C ASP A 88 -31.91 4.26 5.57
N LEU A 89 -30.65 4.71 5.73
CA LEU A 89 -30.07 5.06 7.03
C LEU A 89 -29.68 6.55 7.16
N GLY A 90 -29.84 7.35 6.10
CA GLY A 90 -29.48 8.77 6.10
C GLY A 90 -27.97 9.03 6.10
N TRP A 91 -27.15 8.01 5.82
CA TRP A 91 -25.69 8.15 5.91
C TRP A 91 -25.13 8.98 4.77
N LYS A 92 -24.23 9.91 5.11
CA LYS A 92 -23.39 10.65 4.16
C LYS A 92 -21.98 10.79 4.73
N PRO A 93 -20.94 10.80 3.88
CA PRO A 93 -19.60 11.15 4.33
C PRO A 93 -19.59 12.61 4.81
N GLU A 94 -18.84 12.88 5.86
CA GLU A 94 -18.56 14.24 6.33
C GLU A 94 -17.33 14.83 5.63
N GLU A 95 -16.38 13.99 5.23
CA GLU A 95 -15.17 14.42 4.55
C GLU A 95 -15.31 14.33 3.03
N SER A 96 -14.82 15.36 2.35
CA SER A 96 -14.51 15.28 0.91
C SER A 96 -13.17 14.56 0.70
N PHE A 97 -12.89 14.17 -0.54
CA PHE A 97 -11.57 13.62 -0.90
C PHE A 97 -10.44 14.59 -0.52
N GLU A 98 -10.59 15.86 -0.85
CA GLU A 98 -9.58 16.90 -0.67
C GLU A 98 -9.31 17.18 0.82
N THR A 99 -10.37 17.26 1.64
CA THR A 99 -10.27 17.49 3.09
C THR A 99 -9.67 16.29 3.81
N GLY A 100 -10.14 15.07 3.48
CA GLY A 100 -9.60 13.83 4.03
C GLY A 100 -8.13 13.60 3.65
N LEU A 101 -7.75 13.83 2.40
CA LEU A 101 -6.37 13.65 1.94
C LEU A 101 -5.43 14.65 2.62
N ARG A 102 -5.85 15.92 2.76
CA ARG A 102 -5.11 16.95 3.49
C ARG A 102 -4.84 16.55 4.95
N LYS A 103 -5.87 16.09 5.67
CA LYS A 103 -5.73 15.59 7.05
C LYS A 103 -4.79 14.39 7.11
N THR A 104 -4.88 13.49 6.13
CA THR A 104 -4.01 12.32 6.04
C THR A 104 -2.54 12.72 5.87
N VAL A 105 -2.22 13.57 4.88
CA VAL A 105 -0.84 14.05 4.66
C VAL A 105 -0.27 14.71 5.91
N ARG A 106 -1.04 15.61 6.54
CA ARG A 106 -0.65 16.24 7.80
C ARG A 106 -0.38 15.22 8.90
N TRP A 107 -1.25 14.23 9.09
CA TRP A 107 -1.07 13.20 10.10
C TRP A 107 0.25 12.44 9.91
N TYR A 108 0.63 12.10 8.67
CA TYR A 108 1.90 11.42 8.40
C TYR A 108 3.13 12.30 8.67
N LEU A 109 3.04 13.61 8.42
CA LEU A 109 4.12 14.55 8.76
C LEU A 109 4.27 14.70 10.29
N ASP A 110 3.16 14.74 11.02
CA ASP A 110 3.15 14.92 12.47
C ASP A 110 3.51 13.65 13.26
N HIS A 111 3.48 12.47 12.62
CA HIS A 111 3.66 11.16 13.28
C HIS A 111 4.85 10.37 12.72
N GLU A 112 5.98 11.04 12.52
CA GLU A 112 7.21 10.46 11.97
C GLU A 112 7.68 9.20 12.71
N ASP A 113 7.68 9.23 14.03
CA ASP A 113 8.09 8.08 14.85
C ASP A 113 7.21 6.84 14.63
N TRP A 114 5.94 7.03 14.27
CA TRP A 114 5.02 5.93 14.06
C TRP A 114 5.39 5.15 12.80
N TRP A 115 5.50 5.82 11.64
CA TRP A 115 5.78 5.13 10.39
C TRP A 115 7.24 4.67 10.30
N LYS A 116 8.19 5.36 10.95
CA LYS A 116 9.58 4.88 11.06
C LYS A 116 9.66 3.50 11.72
N ARG A 117 8.89 3.27 12.80
CA ARG A 117 8.85 1.95 13.46
C ARG A 117 8.25 0.88 12.55
N VAL A 118 7.23 1.22 11.76
CA VAL A 118 6.63 0.29 10.79
C VAL A 118 7.64 -0.12 9.72
N LEU A 119 8.41 0.84 9.20
CA LEU A 119 9.45 0.58 8.20
C LEU A 119 10.64 -0.21 8.76
N ASN A 120 10.99 -0.02 10.03
CA ASN A 120 12.08 -0.75 10.69
C ASN A 120 11.74 -2.22 11.02
N GLY A 121 10.48 -2.64 10.86
CA GLY A 121 10.08 -4.04 10.99
C GLY A 121 10.49 -4.90 9.78
N ALA A 122 9.91 -6.09 9.64
CA ALA A 122 10.13 -7.00 8.50
C ALA A 122 9.58 -6.47 7.14
N TYR A 123 9.29 -5.18 7.02
CA TYR A 123 8.67 -4.59 5.85
C TYR A 123 9.72 -4.39 4.74
N ARG A 124 9.76 -5.33 3.79
CA ARG A 124 10.60 -5.19 2.59
C ARG A 124 9.97 -4.19 1.63
N LEU A 125 10.71 -3.14 1.29
CA LEU A 125 10.36 -2.16 0.25
C LEU A 125 10.47 -2.73 -1.19
N GLU A 126 10.59 -4.05 -1.32
CA GLU A 126 10.66 -4.74 -2.59
C GLU A 126 9.28 -4.75 -3.27
N ARG A 127 9.30 -4.68 -4.59
CA ARG A 127 8.09 -4.72 -5.38
C ARG A 127 7.50 -6.14 -5.38
N LEU A 128 6.35 -6.30 -4.75
CA LEU A 128 5.60 -7.56 -4.77
C LEU A 128 4.78 -7.68 -6.08
N GLY A 129 4.71 -8.87 -6.66
CA GLY A 129 3.87 -9.18 -7.84
C GLY A 129 4.58 -9.18 -9.20
N CYS A 130 5.91 -9.09 -9.24
CA CYS A 130 6.72 -9.22 -10.46
C CYS A 130 7.39 -10.60 -10.57
N GLU A 131 6.64 -11.70 -10.46
CA GLU A 131 7.18 -13.03 -10.81
C GLU A 131 6.72 -13.43 -12.22
N GLY A 132 7.61 -13.19 -13.19
CA GLY A 132 7.59 -13.86 -14.47
C GLY A 132 8.15 -15.29 -14.34
N ARG A 133 7.55 -16.22 -15.08
CA ARG A 133 7.91 -17.65 -15.17
C ARG A 133 9.43 -17.90 -15.26
N GLY A 134 9.93 -18.85 -14.47
CA GLY A 134 11.27 -19.41 -14.66
C GLY A 134 11.89 -20.03 -13.42
N GLY A 135 11.20 -20.97 -12.77
CA GLY A 135 11.82 -21.79 -11.73
C GLY A 135 12.85 -22.75 -12.32
N GLN A 136 14.13 -22.48 -12.13
CA GLN A 136 15.16 -23.50 -12.00
C GLN A 136 15.90 -23.24 -10.69
N ARG A 137 15.49 -24.02 -9.68
CA ARG A 137 16.24 -24.18 -8.43
C ARG A 137 17.55 -24.87 -8.79
N HIS A 138 18.67 -24.19 -8.57
CA HIS A 138 19.95 -24.86 -8.40
C HIS A 138 20.24 -24.93 -6.90
N ASP A 139 19.68 -25.96 -6.26
CA ASP A 139 20.16 -26.43 -4.98
C ASP A 139 21.36 -27.34 -5.27
N ASN A 140 22.57 -26.95 -4.85
CA ASN A 140 23.65 -27.91 -4.67
C ASN A 140 24.55 -27.47 -3.52
N GLU A 141 24.11 -27.74 -2.30
CA GLU A 141 24.96 -27.77 -1.11
C GLU A 141 25.31 -29.22 -0.77
N ARG A 142 26.62 -29.42 -0.56
CA ARG A 142 27.24 -30.38 0.38
C ARG A 142 27.20 -31.87 0.02
N GLN A 143 28.29 -32.31 -0.61
CA GLN A 143 28.83 -33.66 -0.43
C GLN A 143 29.22 -33.88 1.04
N ALA A 144 28.67 -34.92 1.65
CA ALA A 144 29.24 -35.61 2.80
C ALA A 144 29.28 -37.12 2.46
N PRO A 145 30.32 -37.86 2.88
CA PRO A 145 30.74 -39.08 2.21
C PRO A 145 29.95 -40.31 2.65
N PHE A 146 29.71 -41.20 1.69
CA PHE A 146 29.15 -42.53 1.87
C PHE A 146 30.25 -43.46 2.42
N GLN A 147 29.96 -44.12 3.53
CA GLN A 147 30.80 -45.18 4.09
C GLN A 147 30.65 -46.45 3.24
N ASP A 148 31.76 -47.06 2.86
CA ASP A 148 31.78 -48.43 2.34
C ASP A 148 32.71 -49.28 3.20
N HIS A 149 32.18 -50.42 3.64
CA HIS A 149 32.86 -51.44 4.41
C HIS A 149 33.30 -52.54 3.44
N GLY A 150 34.59 -52.89 3.41
CA GLY A 150 35.03 -54.05 2.63
C GLY A 150 36.53 -54.24 2.52
N ASP A 151 37.07 -54.91 3.53
CA ASP A 151 38.12 -55.95 3.48
C ASP A 151 39.51 -55.73 2.81
N SER A 152 40.51 -55.85 3.70
CA SER A 152 41.64 -56.78 3.60
C SER A 152 42.74 -56.60 2.52
N ALA A 153 43.96 -56.23 2.97
CA ALA A 153 45.19 -57.04 2.90
C ALA A 153 46.49 -56.19 2.87
N GLY A 154 47.54 -56.69 3.53
CA GLY A 154 48.95 -56.47 3.14
C GLY A 154 49.68 -55.30 3.83
N ILE A 155 50.46 -55.50 4.89
CA ILE A 155 51.88 -55.98 4.92
C ILE A 155 52.92 -54.84 4.74
N CYS A 156 53.70 -54.67 5.82
CA CYS A 156 55.12 -54.30 5.95
C CYS A 156 55.67 -52.96 5.42
N GLY A 157 56.45 -52.31 6.30
CA GLY A 157 57.44 -51.28 5.96
C GLY A 157 57.69 -50.33 7.11
#